data_AF-A0A1C5PSQ7-F1
#
_entry.id   AF-A0A1C5PSQ7-F1
#
_cell.length_a   1.000
_cell.length_b   1.000
_cell.length_c   1.000
_cell.angle_alpha   90.00
_cell.angle_beta   90.00
_cell.angle_gamma   90.00
#
_symmetry.space_group_name_H-M   'P 1'
#
loop_
_entity.id
_entity.type
_entity.pdbx_description
1 polymer ?
#
loop_
_entity_poly.entity_id
_entity_poly.type
_entity_poly.pdbx_seq_one_letter_code
_entity_poly.pdbx_strand_id
1 'polypeptide(L)'
;MKEKKTNSYKNGLKIIAVAMVIGGILGGVSGGIYEAAKAYGIGIDMAGITVLIQSVLAPLLGIIFAGSVILGETSYRRLKATCEKQQTAEDEECDRLEYEEEKEGAFGMNVSVVSQVLSILVLTFGYSMKYITSDGHAFRFLAACIVFIACFIYEYFWQIRYVKLLQKTHPEKKGEPSSLKFQEQWLESCDEAEKEIIYQSAYKAYMTVNRTIPVLLVGTMVANLYFDTGMFAVVVVSVIWLLTQFTYSHYCIKLREARALVR
;
A
#
# COMPACT_ATOMS: atom_id res chain seq x y z
N MET A 1 34.01 -30.13 -0.92
CA MET A 1 34.24 -28.69 -1.08
C MET A 1 34.08 -28.05 0.30
N LYS A 2 35.16 -27.59 0.96
CA LYS A 2 35.06 -26.99 2.31
C LYS A 2 34.49 -25.58 2.17
N GLU A 3 33.27 -25.35 2.66
CA GLU A 3 32.71 -24.00 2.75
C GLU A 3 33.64 -23.13 3.60
N LYS A 4 34.19 -22.09 2.98
CA LYS A 4 35.05 -21.12 3.65
C LYS A 4 34.18 -20.34 4.63
N LYS A 5 34.30 -20.65 5.92
CA LYS A 5 33.52 -20.03 7.00
C LYS A 5 33.81 -18.52 7.05
N THR A 6 33.02 -17.74 6.31
CA THR A 6 33.11 -16.28 6.29
C THR A 6 32.78 -15.74 7.67
N ASN A 7 33.64 -14.86 8.20
CA ASN A 7 33.39 -14.21 9.48
C ASN A 7 32.26 -13.17 9.31
N SER A 8 31.06 -13.51 9.77
CA SER A 8 29.86 -12.69 9.64
C SER A 8 30.01 -11.30 10.24
N TYR A 9 30.75 -11.12 11.34
CA TYR A 9 31.01 -9.82 11.93
C TYR A 9 31.89 -8.93 11.05
N LYS A 10 32.95 -9.51 10.45
CA LYS A 10 33.81 -8.78 9.50
C LYS A 10 33.03 -8.37 8.24
N ASN A 11 32.12 -9.23 7.76
CA ASN A 11 31.26 -8.91 6.64
C ASN A 11 30.23 -7.84 7.01
N GLY A 12 29.63 -7.91 8.20
CA GLY A 12 28.73 -6.88 8.73
C GLY A 12 29.41 -5.52 8.84
N LEU A 13 30.64 -5.48 9.34
CA LEU A 13 31.43 -4.24 9.42
C LEU A 13 31.72 -3.64 8.04
N LYS A 14 32.00 -4.48 7.02
CA LYS A 14 32.15 -4.01 5.64
C LYS A 14 30.87 -3.41 5.09
N ILE A 15 29.72 -4.04 5.36
CA ILE A 15 28.40 -3.53 4.92
C ILE A 15 28.13 -2.18 5.57
N ILE A 16 28.36 -2.04 6.88
CA ILE A 16 28.19 -0.77 7.60
C ILE A 16 29.13 0.30 7.04
N ALA A 17 30.40 -0.02 6.79
CA ALA A 17 31.36 0.91 6.20
C ALA A 17 30.92 1.40 4.82
N VAL A 18 30.46 0.49 3.95
CA VAL A 18 29.93 0.85 2.63
C VAL A 18 28.67 1.72 2.76
N ALA A 19 27.75 1.37 3.68
CA ALA A 19 26.55 2.15 3.93
C ALA A 19 26.85 3.56 4.43
N MET A 20 27.86 3.75 5.29
CA MET A 20 28.29 5.07 5.76
C MET A 20 28.85 5.92 4.62
N VAL A 21 29.65 5.33 3.71
CA VAL A 21 30.18 6.05 2.54
C VAL A 21 29.04 6.46 1.60
N ILE A 22 28.13 5.56 1.29
CA ILE A 22 26.96 5.86 0.45
C ILE A 22 26.09 6.94 1.10
N GLY A 23 25.81 6.81 2.40
CA GLY A 23 25.04 7.80 3.16
C GLY A 23 25.69 9.18 3.18
N GLY A 24 27.02 9.25 3.35
CA GLY A 24 27.78 10.49 3.29
C GLY A 24 27.74 11.16 1.91
N ILE A 25 27.89 10.37 0.83
CA ILE A 25 27.80 10.87 -0.55
C ILE A 25 26.38 11.37 -0.83
N LEU A 26 25.35 10.58 -0.52
CA LEU A 26 23.95 10.98 -0.73
C LEU A 26 23.59 12.22 0.10
N GLY A 27 24.05 12.31 1.35
CA GLY A 27 23.86 13.46 2.22
C GLY A 27 24.53 14.73 1.67
N GLY A 28 25.78 14.61 1.21
CA GLY A 28 26.51 15.73 0.60
C GLY A 28 25.90 16.20 -0.72
N VAL A 29 25.50 15.26 -1.60
CA VAL A 29 24.86 15.58 -2.88
C VAL A 29 23.48 16.21 -2.67
N SER A 30 22.66 15.65 -1.78
CA SER A 30 21.34 16.22 -1.47
C SER A 30 21.44 17.61 -0.84
N GLY A 31 22.39 17.83 0.09
CA GLY A 31 22.64 19.14 0.67
C GLY A 31 23.13 20.16 -0.36
N GLY A 32 24.04 19.75 -1.26
CA GLY A 32 24.51 20.61 -2.36
C GLY A 32 23.41 20.97 -3.35
N ILE A 33 22.53 20.03 -3.70
CA ILE A 33 21.35 20.28 -4.54
C ILE A 33 20.39 21.23 -3.83
N TYR A 34 20.14 21.05 -2.54
CA TYR A 34 19.26 21.93 -1.76
C TYR A 34 19.76 23.37 -1.72
N GLU A 35 21.05 23.57 -1.41
CA GLU A 35 21.67 24.91 -1.40
C GLU A 35 21.70 25.56 -2.80
N ALA A 36 22.01 24.78 -3.85
CA ALA A 36 21.97 25.26 -5.22
C ALA A 36 20.53 25.65 -5.63
N ALA A 37 19.55 24.79 -5.35
CA ALA A 37 18.14 25.04 -5.64
C ALA A 37 17.64 26.31 -4.94
N LYS A 38 18.03 26.53 -3.67
CA LYS A 38 17.75 27.75 -2.93
C LYS A 38 18.43 28.98 -3.56
N ALA A 39 19.69 28.87 -3.99
CA ALA A 39 20.42 29.96 -4.63
C ALA A 39 19.84 30.38 -5.99
N TYR A 40 19.31 29.42 -6.77
CA TYR A 40 18.65 29.69 -8.05
C TYR A 40 17.15 30.01 -7.93
N GLY A 41 16.59 30.04 -6.70
CA GLY A 41 15.16 30.26 -6.49
C GLY A 41 14.26 29.09 -6.94
N ILE A 42 14.85 27.93 -7.24
CA ILE A 42 14.15 26.68 -7.59
C ILE A 42 13.77 25.97 -6.28
N GLY A 43 13.01 26.64 -5.41
CA GLY A 43 12.41 25.99 -4.25
C GLY A 43 11.19 25.18 -4.68
N ILE A 44 11.04 23.93 -4.20
CA ILE A 44 9.70 23.31 -4.17
C ILE A 44 8.90 24.11 -3.14
N ASP A 45 8.13 25.09 -3.62
CA ASP A 45 7.25 25.87 -2.77
C ASP A 45 6.08 24.99 -2.33
N MET A 46 6.26 24.30 -1.21
CA MET A 46 5.22 23.48 -0.59
C MET A 46 3.95 24.30 -0.30
N ALA A 47 4.08 25.61 -0.04
CA ALA A 47 2.93 26.49 0.13
C ALA A 47 2.22 26.71 -1.21
N GLY A 48 2.95 26.97 -2.29
CA GLY A 48 2.44 27.06 -3.65
C GLY A 48 1.75 25.78 -4.13
N ILE A 49 2.31 24.60 -3.84
CA ILE A 49 1.69 23.30 -4.12
C ILE A 49 0.40 23.14 -3.32
N THR A 50 0.41 23.49 -2.04
CA THR A 50 -0.77 23.43 -1.18
C THR A 50 -1.89 24.34 -1.69
N VAL A 51 -1.56 25.57 -2.10
CA VAL A 51 -2.51 26.53 -2.69
C VAL A 51 -3.06 26.01 -4.01
N LEU A 52 -2.22 25.41 -4.87
CA LEU A 52 -2.66 24.80 -6.11
C LEU A 52 -3.65 23.67 -5.83
N ILE A 53 -3.30 22.72 -4.94
CA ILE A 53 -4.18 21.61 -4.57
C ILE A 53 -5.50 22.13 -3.98
N GLN A 54 -5.45 23.13 -3.09
CA GLN A 54 -6.64 23.78 -2.52
C GLN A 54 -7.55 24.37 -3.61
N SER A 55 -6.97 25.00 -4.63
CA SER A 55 -7.74 25.61 -5.73
C SER A 55 -8.49 24.59 -6.60
N VAL A 56 -7.96 23.37 -6.73
CA VAL A 56 -8.53 22.29 -7.55
C VAL A 56 -8.96 21.06 -6.74
N LEU A 57 -9.15 21.19 -5.43
CA LEU A 57 -9.36 20.05 -4.53
C LEU A 57 -10.52 19.14 -4.96
N ALA A 58 -11.72 19.70 -5.05
CA ALA A 58 -12.92 18.97 -5.46
C ALA A 58 -12.83 18.40 -6.90
N PRO A 59 -12.41 19.17 -7.92
CA PRO A 59 -12.27 18.60 -9.27
C PRO A 59 -11.17 17.54 -9.35
N LEU A 60 -10.07 17.67 -8.61
CA LEU A 60 -9.00 16.66 -8.59
C LEU A 60 -9.49 15.34 -7.98
N LEU A 61 -10.22 15.39 -6.86
CA LEU A 61 -10.90 14.21 -6.30
C LEU A 61 -11.94 13.64 -7.25
N GLY A 62 -12.68 14.48 -7.98
CA GLY A 62 -13.63 14.06 -9.00
C GLY A 62 -12.96 13.31 -10.16
N ILE A 63 -11.78 13.76 -10.61
CA ILE A 63 -10.98 13.09 -11.64
C ILE A 63 -10.48 11.73 -11.13
N ILE A 64 -9.96 11.68 -9.90
CA ILE A 64 -9.53 10.41 -9.29
C ILE A 64 -10.70 9.45 -9.23
N PHE A 65 -11.84 9.89 -8.68
CA PHE A 65 -13.04 9.07 -8.57
C PHE A 65 -13.53 8.57 -9.94
N ALA A 66 -13.63 9.45 -10.94
CA ALA A 66 -14.03 9.06 -12.29
C ALA A 66 -13.06 8.04 -12.91
N GLY A 67 -11.74 8.24 -12.75
CA GLY A 67 -10.72 7.31 -13.21
C GLY A 67 -10.85 5.94 -12.53
N SER A 68 -11.08 5.92 -11.23
CA SER A 68 -11.27 4.69 -10.44
C SER A 68 -12.53 3.94 -10.84
N VAL A 69 -13.63 4.64 -11.14
CA VAL A 69 -14.85 4.01 -11.66
C VAL A 69 -14.61 3.42 -13.05
N ILE A 70 -13.97 4.16 -13.96
CA ILE A 70 -13.71 3.68 -15.33
C ILE A 70 -12.81 2.45 -15.30
N LEU A 71 -11.68 2.52 -14.58
CA LEU A 71 -10.73 1.42 -14.48
C LEU A 71 -11.33 0.23 -13.72
N GLY A 72 -12.04 0.49 -12.62
CA GLY A 72 -12.71 -0.53 -11.80
C GLY A 72 -13.82 -1.27 -12.55
N GLU A 73 -14.70 -0.58 -13.28
CA GLU A 73 -15.73 -1.25 -14.08
C GLU A 73 -15.14 -1.95 -15.31
N THR A 74 -14.00 -1.49 -15.83
CA THR A 74 -13.32 -2.17 -16.94
C THR A 74 -12.66 -3.46 -16.47
N SER A 75 -11.93 -3.43 -15.34
CA SER A 75 -11.32 -4.63 -14.76
C SER A 75 -12.39 -5.63 -14.32
N TYR A 76 -13.48 -5.17 -13.68
CA TYR A 76 -14.58 -6.04 -13.28
C TYR A 76 -15.25 -6.72 -14.48
N ARG A 77 -15.43 -6.02 -15.60
CA ARG A 77 -15.97 -6.61 -16.83
C ARG A 77 -15.05 -7.68 -17.42
N ARG A 78 -13.73 -7.44 -17.45
CA ARG A 78 -12.74 -8.43 -17.90
C ARG A 78 -12.70 -9.64 -16.99
N LEU A 79 -12.71 -9.41 -15.69
CA LEU A 79 -12.77 -10.48 -14.68
C LEU A 79 -14.03 -11.32 -14.86
N LYS A 80 -15.21 -10.69 -14.95
CA LYS A 80 -16.49 -11.39 -15.16
C LYS A 80 -16.48 -12.23 -16.43
N ALA A 81 -15.93 -11.69 -17.53
CA ALA A 81 -15.81 -12.43 -18.78
C ALA A 81 -14.86 -13.63 -18.67
N THR A 82 -13.81 -13.53 -17.85
CA THR A 82 -12.87 -14.63 -17.58
C THR A 82 -13.53 -15.71 -16.73
N CYS A 83 -14.22 -15.32 -15.65
CA CYS A 83 -15.01 -16.21 -14.81
C CYS A 83 -16.11 -16.95 -15.57
N GLU A 84 -16.78 -16.29 -16.52
CA GLU A 84 -17.80 -16.93 -17.36
C GLU A 84 -17.20 -17.99 -18.29
N LYS A 85 -15.99 -17.77 -18.81
CA LYS A 85 -15.29 -18.75 -19.67
C LYS A 85 -14.85 -19.99 -18.89
N GLN A 86 -14.40 -19.83 -17.64
CA GLN A 86 -13.96 -20.95 -16.80
C GLN A 86 -15.07 -21.99 -16.61
N GLN A 87 -16.34 -21.57 -16.50
CA GLN A 87 -17.47 -22.49 -16.31
C GLN A 87 -17.67 -23.49 -17.46
N THR A 88 -17.08 -23.22 -18.63
CA THR A 88 -17.23 -24.03 -19.85
C THR A 88 -15.90 -24.47 -20.44
N ALA A 89 -14.77 -24.20 -19.75
CA ALA A 89 -13.44 -24.48 -20.24
C ALA A 89 -13.05 -25.95 -20.00
N GLU A 90 -12.19 -26.49 -20.88
CA GLU A 90 -11.50 -27.77 -20.65
C GLU A 90 -10.33 -27.59 -19.67
N ASP A 91 -9.87 -28.68 -19.03
CA ASP A 91 -8.91 -28.64 -17.90
C ASP A 91 -7.65 -27.78 -18.14
N GLU A 92 -6.99 -27.90 -19.30
CA GLU A 92 -5.78 -27.11 -19.61
C GLU A 92 -6.06 -25.62 -19.88
N GLU A 93 -7.27 -25.30 -20.37
CA GLU A 93 -7.73 -23.92 -20.51
C GLU A 93 -8.15 -23.32 -19.16
N CYS A 94 -8.59 -24.15 -18.20
CA CYS A 94 -8.96 -23.74 -16.85
C CYS A 94 -7.77 -23.13 -16.09
N ASP A 95 -6.62 -23.82 -16.05
CA ASP A 95 -5.40 -23.34 -15.36
C ASP A 95 -4.96 -21.95 -15.86
N ARG A 96 -5.03 -21.74 -17.18
CA ARG A 96 -4.70 -20.44 -17.79
C ARG A 96 -5.70 -19.36 -17.39
N LEU A 97 -7.00 -19.69 -17.37
CA LEU A 97 -8.04 -18.75 -17.01
C LEU A 97 -8.01 -18.40 -15.52
N GLU A 98 -7.64 -19.33 -14.63
CA GLU A 98 -7.41 -19.05 -13.20
C GLU A 98 -6.28 -18.02 -13.01
N TYR A 99 -5.18 -18.16 -13.75
CA TYR A 99 -4.13 -17.15 -13.75
C TYR A 99 -4.62 -15.78 -14.26
N GLU A 100 -5.42 -15.76 -15.33
CA GLU A 100 -6.00 -14.51 -15.86
C GLU A 100 -6.98 -13.87 -14.87
N GLU A 101 -7.77 -14.68 -14.16
CA GLU A 101 -8.67 -14.25 -13.09
C GLU A 101 -7.88 -13.58 -11.96
N GLU A 102 -6.84 -14.24 -11.43
CA GLU A 102 -6.01 -13.68 -10.36
C GLU A 102 -5.33 -12.38 -10.82
N LYS A 103 -4.86 -12.32 -12.06
CA LYS A 103 -4.23 -11.13 -12.64
C LYS A 103 -5.19 -9.95 -12.77
N GLU A 104 -6.39 -10.15 -13.34
CA GLU A 104 -7.38 -9.09 -13.49
C GLU A 104 -7.95 -8.67 -12.12
N GLY A 105 -8.12 -9.62 -11.19
CA GLY A 105 -8.49 -9.37 -9.80
C GLY A 105 -7.45 -8.51 -9.07
N ALA A 106 -6.17 -8.88 -9.16
CA ALA A 106 -5.05 -8.13 -8.60
C ALA A 106 -4.95 -6.72 -9.20
N PHE A 107 -5.14 -6.57 -10.51
CA PHE A 107 -5.17 -5.26 -11.16
C PHE A 107 -6.28 -4.37 -10.58
N GLY A 108 -7.51 -4.89 -10.47
CA GLY A 108 -8.63 -4.14 -9.89
C GLY A 108 -8.42 -3.77 -8.42
N MET A 109 -7.89 -4.69 -7.61
CA MET A 109 -7.56 -4.42 -6.20
C MET A 109 -6.47 -3.34 -6.08
N ASN A 110 -5.42 -3.41 -6.90
CA ASN A 110 -4.35 -2.41 -6.92
C ASN A 110 -4.87 -1.02 -7.35
N VAL A 111 -5.76 -0.96 -8.35
CA VAL A 111 -6.43 0.30 -8.73
C VAL A 111 -7.21 0.88 -7.55
N SER A 112 -7.94 0.05 -6.80
CA SER A 112 -8.65 0.47 -5.59
C SER A 112 -7.69 1.05 -4.54
N VAL A 113 -6.59 0.35 -4.22
CA VAL A 113 -5.61 0.82 -3.23
C VAL A 113 -4.95 2.14 -3.67
N VAL A 114 -4.57 2.25 -4.95
CA VAL A 114 -3.98 3.49 -5.50
C VAL A 114 -4.96 4.65 -5.39
N SER A 115 -6.22 4.43 -5.76
CA SER A 115 -7.28 5.44 -5.66
C SER A 115 -7.51 5.92 -4.22
N GLN A 116 -7.53 5.00 -3.25
CA GLN A 116 -7.66 5.32 -1.83
C GLN A 116 -6.52 6.20 -1.36
N VAL A 117 -5.28 5.78 -1.65
CA VAL A 117 -4.08 6.51 -1.23
C VAL A 117 -4.05 7.90 -1.87
N LEU A 118 -4.30 8.00 -3.18
CA LEU A 118 -4.34 9.30 -3.87
C LEU A 118 -5.43 10.21 -3.31
N SER A 119 -6.63 9.68 -3.05
CA SER A 119 -7.74 10.43 -2.47
C SER A 119 -7.41 10.94 -1.07
N ILE A 120 -6.78 10.10 -0.22
CA ILE A 120 -6.32 10.50 1.12
C ILE A 120 -5.27 11.60 1.01
N LEU A 121 -4.28 11.45 0.13
CA LEU A 121 -3.22 12.43 -0.05
C LEU A 121 -3.81 13.77 -0.52
N VAL A 122 -4.62 13.77 -1.58
CA VAL A 122 -5.24 14.98 -2.12
C VAL A 122 -6.11 15.67 -1.07
N LEU A 123 -6.92 14.93 -0.33
CA LEU A 123 -7.73 15.51 0.73
C LEU A 123 -6.84 16.12 1.82
N THR A 124 -5.84 15.39 2.30
CA THR A 124 -4.94 15.81 3.40
C THR A 124 -4.11 17.04 3.04
N PHE A 125 -3.59 17.12 1.82
CA PHE A 125 -2.91 18.33 1.34
C PHE A 125 -3.89 19.49 1.04
N GLY A 126 -5.13 19.16 0.69
CA GLY A 126 -6.14 20.13 0.29
C GLY A 126 -6.87 20.83 1.42
N TYR A 127 -6.77 20.36 2.67
CA TYR A 127 -7.42 21.01 3.81
C TYR A 127 -6.43 21.59 4.82
N SER A 128 -6.81 22.69 5.43
CA SER A 128 -6.20 23.22 6.64
C SER A 128 -7.26 24.01 7.40
N MET A 129 -7.12 24.17 8.72
CA MET A 129 -8.07 24.99 9.47
C MET A 129 -8.15 26.42 8.90
N LYS A 130 -7.00 27.00 8.56
CA LYS A 130 -6.93 28.32 7.90
C LYS A 130 -7.69 28.37 6.57
N TYR A 131 -7.59 27.32 5.76
CA TYR A 131 -8.32 27.21 4.49
C TYR A 131 -9.82 27.09 4.73
N ILE A 132 -10.24 26.22 5.66
CA ILE A 132 -11.66 25.95 5.93
C ILE A 132 -12.37 27.18 6.52
N THR A 133 -11.73 27.91 7.41
CA THR A 133 -12.32 29.10 8.08
C THR A 133 -12.26 30.37 7.22
N SER A 134 -11.64 30.31 6.03
CA SER A 134 -11.65 31.43 5.09
C SER A 134 -12.98 31.50 4.34
N ASP A 135 -13.49 32.71 4.10
CA ASP A 135 -14.81 32.93 3.52
C ASP A 135 -15.03 32.17 2.19
N GLY A 136 -16.11 31.39 2.12
CA GLY A 136 -16.52 30.65 0.92
C GLY A 136 -15.81 29.32 0.66
N HIS A 137 -14.78 28.95 1.45
CA HIS A 137 -14.03 27.70 1.26
C HIS A 137 -14.66 26.48 1.94
N ALA A 138 -15.45 26.69 3.00
CA ALA A 138 -16.13 25.60 3.72
C ALA A 138 -17.04 24.76 2.81
N PHE A 139 -17.81 25.39 1.91
CA PHE A 139 -18.67 24.67 0.97
C PHE A 139 -17.86 23.83 -0.04
N ARG A 140 -16.75 24.37 -0.54
CA ARG A 140 -15.85 23.65 -1.47
C ARG A 140 -15.20 22.45 -0.79
N PHE A 141 -14.81 22.60 0.48
CA PHE A 141 -14.28 21.51 1.28
C PHE A 141 -15.35 20.44 1.56
N LEU A 142 -16.58 20.84 1.90
CA LEU A 142 -17.69 19.90 2.07
C LEU A 142 -17.95 19.09 0.79
N ALA A 143 -17.96 19.75 -0.37
CA ALA A 143 -18.09 19.07 -1.66
C ALA A 143 -16.95 18.06 -1.90
N ALA A 144 -15.71 18.43 -1.58
CA ALA A 144 -14.56 17.51 -1.64
C ALA A 144 -14.74 16.29 -0.71
N CYS A 145 -15.23 16.49 0.52
CA CYS A 145 -15.53 15.41 1.45
C CYS A 145 -16.62 14.47 0.93
N ILE A 146 -17.67 15.00 0.31
CA ILE A 146 -18.75 14.18 -0.30
C ILE A 146 -18.17 13.31 -1.41
N VAL A 147 -17.36 13.88 -2.30
CA VAL A 147 -16.71 13.11 -3.39
C VAL A 147 -15.75 12.06 -2.82
N PHE A 148 -14.95 12.42 -1.81
CA PHE A 148 -14.06 11.49 -1.12
C PHE A 148 -14.81 10.29 -0.53
N ILE A 149 -15.89 10.54 0.20
CA ILE A 149 -16.73 9.48 0.78
C ILE A 149 -17.37 8.63 -0.32
N ALA A 150 -17.88 9.25 -1.39
CA ALA A 150 -18.46 8.53 -2.52
C ALA A 150 -17.42 7.61 -3.21
N CYS A 151 -16.16 8.04 -3.32
CA CYS A 151 -15.06 7.25 -3.85
C CYS A 151 -14.83 5.99 -3.00
N PHE A 152 -14.71 6.15 -1.69
CA PHE A 152 -14.50 5.02 -0.77
C PHE A 152 -15.69 4.06 -0.74
N ILE A 153 -16.92 4.59 -0.78
CA ILE A 153 -18.14 3.76 -0.87
C ILE A 153 -18.13 2.94 -2.16
N TYR A 154 -17.82 3.56 -3.30
CA TYR A 154 -17.75 2.86 -4.58
C TYR A 154 -16.71 1.74 -4.56
N GLU A 155 -15.49 2.04 -4.11
CA GLU A 155 -14.40 1.06 -4.01
C GLU A 155 -14.76 -0.10 -3.08
N TYR A 156 -15.40 0.20 -1.94
CA TYR A 156 -15.89 -0.83 -1.03
C TYR A 156 -16.92 -1.74 -1.70
N PHE A 157 -17.91 -1.17 -2.40
CA PHE A 157 -18.88 -1.98 -3.16
C PHE A 157 -18.24 -2.73 -4.33
N TRP A 158 -17.21 -2.18 -4.95
CA TRP A 158 -16.43 -2.86 -5.97
C TRP A 158 -15.72 -4.10 -5.38
N GLN A 159 -15.07 -3.97 -4.22
CA GLN A 159 -14.43 -5.09 -3.51
C GLN A 159 -15.46 -6.17 -3.12
N ILE A 160 -16.66 -5.78 -2.67
CA ILE A 160 -17.74 -6.75 -2.40
C ILE A 160 -18.16 -7.49 -3.67
N ARG A 161 -18.37 -6.77 -4.79
CA ARG A 161 -18.75 -7.40 -6.06
C ARG A 161 -17.66 -8.34 -6.57
N TYR A 162 -16.40 -7.94 -6.44
CA TYR A 162 -15.24 -8.77 -6.73
C TYR A 162 -15.29 -10.09 -5.96
N VAL A 163 -15.38 -10.03 -4.62
CA VAL A 163 -15.44 -11.25 -3.79
C VAL A 163 -16.66 -12.11 -4.13
N LYS A 164 -17.84 -11.51 -4.32
CA LYS A 164 -19.06 -12.26 -4.67
C LYS A 164 -18.98 -12.93 -6.04
N LEU A 165 -18.28 -12.30 -7.00
CA LEU A 165 -18.02 -12.92 -8.30
C LEU A 165 -17.09 -14.12 -8.17
N LEU A 166 -16.04 -14.02 -7.35
CA LEU A 166 -15.17 -15.15 -7.06
C LEU A 166 -15.93 -16.29 -6.37
N GLN A 167 -16.73 -16.01 -5.34
CA GLN A 167 -17.55 -17.02 -4.66
C GLN A 167 -18.56 -17.72 -5.57
N LYS A 168 -19.03 -17.04 -6.63
CA LYS A 168 -19.91 -17.63 -7.64
C LYS A 168 -19.15 -18.59 -8.56
N THR A 169 -17.89 -18.26 -8.86
CA THR A 169 -17.03 -19.04 -9.77
C THR A 169 -16.40 -20.22 -9.04
N HIS A 170 -16.09 -20.02 -7.76
CA HIS A 170 -15.39 -20.91 -6.84
C HIS A 170 -16.24 -21.10 -5.57
N PRO A 171 -17.28 -21.98 -5.60
CA PRO A 171 -18.25 -22.13 -4.51
C PRO A 171 -17.67 -22.63 -3.18
N GLU A 172 -16.48 -23.20 -3.21
CA GLU A 172 -15.71 -23.61 -2.03
C GLU A 172 -15.18 -22.42 -1.23
N LYS A 173 -15.00 -21.24 -1.88
CA LYS A 173 -14.59 -20.00 -1.21
C LYS A 173 -15.70 -19.46 -0.31
N LYS A 174 -15.36 -19.21 0.95
CA LYS A 174 -16.31 -18.74 1.97
C LYS A 174 -15.83 -17.44 2.62
N GLY A 175 -16.76 -16.79 3.32
CA GLY A 175 -16.51 -15.57 4.07
C GLY A 175 -17.43 -14.45 3.65
N GLU A 176 -18.03 -13.77 4.61
CA GLU A 176 -18.88 -12.62 4.31
C GLU A 176 -17.99 -11.40 4.08
N PRO A 177 -18.03 -10.73 2.92
CA PRO A 177 -17.11 -9.62 2.60
C PRO A 177 -17.13 -8.47 3.62
N SER A 178 -18.27 -8.25 4.28
CA SER A 178 -18.43 -7.22 5.31
C SER A 178 -18.09 -7.70 6.73
N SER A 179 -17.64 -8.94 6.90
CA SER A 179 -17.26 -9.50 8.20
C SER A 179 -15.87 -9.01 8.62
N LEU A 180 -15.72 -8.66 9.89
CA LEU A 180 -14.41 -8.37 10.48
C LEU A 180 -13.45 -9.58 10.42
N LYS A 181 -13.99 -10.79 10.27
CA LYS A 181 -13.24 -12.05 10.14
C LYS A 181 -13.13 -12.53 8.70
N PHE A 182 -13.47 -11.69 7.71
CA PHE A 182 -13.49 -12.09 6.31
C PHE A 182 -12.18 -12.77 5.88
N GLN A 183 -11.02 -12.20 6.22
CA GLN A 183 -9.72 -12.76 5.85
C GLN A 183 -9.47 -14.14 6.48
N GLU A 184 -9.89 -14.36 7.73
CA GLU A 184 -9.77 -15.66 8.39
C GLU A 184 -10.70 -16.69 7.71
N GLN A 185 -11.95 -16.32 7.48
CA GLN A 185 -12.94 -17.18 6.82
C GLN A 185 -12.54 -17.53 5.39
N TRP A 186 -11.99 -16.56 4.66
CA TRP A 186 -11.48 -16.74 3.30
C TRP A 186 -10.31 -17.73 3.29
N LEU A 187 -9.32 -17.52 4.16
CA LEU A 187 -8.16 -18.38 4.28
C LEU A 187 -8.52 -19.82 4.71
N GLU A 188 -9.47 -19.97 5.64
CA GLU A 188 -9.97 -21.29 6.07
C GLU A 188 -10.65 -22.07 4.94
N SER A 189 -11.27 -21.37 4.00
CA SER A 189 -11.95 -21.98 2.85
C SER A 189 -11.02 -22.38 1.71
N CYS A 190 -9.80 -21.84 1.67
CA CYS A 190 -8.82 -22.17 0.66
C CYS A 190 -8.24 -23.58 0.88
N ASP A 191 -7.86 -24.22 -0.22
CA ASP A 191 -7.11 -25.48 -0.14
C ASP A 191 -5.65 -25.26 0.33
N GLU A 192 -4.88 -26.34 0.42
CA GLU A 192 -3.50 -26.26 0.90
C GLU A 192 -2.54 -25.58 -0.09
N ALA A 193 -2.76 -25.72 -1.40
CA ALA A 193 -1.92 -25.09 -2.42
C ALA A 193 -2.13 -23.56 -2.45
N GLU A 194 -3.39 -23.12 -2.36
CA GLU A 194 -3.76 -21.72 -2.31
C GLU A 194 -3.29 -21.05 -1.01
N LYS A 195 -3.45 -21.73 0.13
CA LYS A 195 -2.89 -21.26 1.41
C LYS A 195 -1.37 -21.10 1.30
N GLU A 196 -0.68 -22.04 0.67
CA GLU A 196 0.76 -21.93 0.45
C GLU A 196 1.11 -20.67 -0.35
N ILE A 197 0.41 -20.40 -1.46
CA ILE A 197 0.61 -19.19 -2.27
C ILE A 197 0.38 -17.93 -1.43
N ILE A 198 -0.71 -17.87 -0.65
CA ILE A 198 -1.03 -16.74 0.22
C ILE A 198 0.08 -16.54 1.26
N TYR A 199 0.53 -17.60 1.94
CA TYR A 199 1.56 -17.52 2.96
C TYR A 199 2.92 -17.11 2.38
N GLN A 200 3.33 -17.68 1.24
CA GLN A 200 4.57 -17.30 0.59
C GLN A 200 4.54 -15.84 0.11
N SER A 201 3.40 -15.39 -0.42
CA SER A 201 3.19 -14.01 -0.88
C SER A 201 3.19 -13.04 0.30
N ALA A 202 2.49 -13.36 1.39
CA ALA A 202 2.48 -12.58 2.63
C ALA A 202 3.88 -12.48 3.25
N TYR A 203 4.66 -13.57 3.23
CA TYR A 203 6.04 -13.55 3.71
C TYR A 203 6.93 -12.62 2.85
N LYS A 204 6.85 -12.71 1.52
CA LYS A 204 7.59 -11.81 0.61
C LYS A 204 7.18 -10.36 0.81
N ALA A 205 5.90 -10.07 1.01
CA ALA A 205 5.39 -8.74 1.33
C ALA A 205 5.95 -8.24 2.67
N TYR A 206 5.88 -9.05 3.73
CA TYR A 206 6.47 -8.74 5.04
C TYR A 206 7.96 -8.42 4.95
N MET A 207 8.74 -9.23 4.22
CA MET A 207 10.17 -8.98 4.04
C MET A 207 10.45 -7.69 3.27
N THR A 208 9.64 -7.40 2.25
CA THR A 208 9.73 -6.16 1.46
C THR A 208 9.44 -4.93 2.32
N VAL A 209 8.39 -4.99 3.14
CA VAL A 209 8.03 -3.94 4.09
C VAL A 209 9.15 -3.73 5.10
N ASN A 210 9.68 -4.78 5.72
CA ASN A 210 10.78 -4.65 6.68
C ASN A 210 12.08 -4.10 6.08
N ARG A 211 12.35 -4.37 4.80
CA ARG A 211 13.49 -3.75 4.10
C ARG A 211 13.24 -2.27 3.79
N THR A 212 11.99 -1.89 3.55
CA THR A 212 11.61 -0.55 3.10
C THR A 212 11.39 0.42 4.26
N ILE A 213 10.89 -0.04 5.41
CA ILE A 213 10.65 0.79 6.60
C ILE A 213 11.89 1.60 7.02
N PRO A 214 13.10 1.02 7.15
CA PRO A 214 14.29 1.79 7.51
C PRO A 214 14.64 2.86 6.47
N VAL A 215 14.42 2.57 5.18
CA VAL A 215 14.64 3.55 4.09
C VAL A 215 13.65 4.70 4.20
N LEU A 216 12.36 4.41 4.45
CA LEU A 216 11.35 5.44 4.69
C LEU A 216 11.66 6.26 5.94
N LEU A 217 12.17 5.65 7.00
CA LEU A 217 12.56 6.34 8.23
C LEU A 217 13.71 7.32 7.98
N VAL A 218 14.76 6.90 7.27
CA VAL A 218 15.84 7.81 6.87
C VAL A 218 15.29 8.91 5.96
N GLY A 219 14.40 8.56 5.03
CA GLY A 219 13.73 9.52 4.16
C GLY A 219 12.95 10.59 4.94
N THR A 220 12.16 10.21 5.94
CA THR A 220 11.39 11.16 6.76
C THR A 220 12.29 11.99 7.66
N MET A 221 13.40 11.44 8.17
CA MET A 221 14.40 12.19 8.93
C MET A 221 15.09 13.26 8.06
N VAL A 222 15.50 12.90 6.84
CA VAL A 222 16.09 13.83 5.87
C VAL A 222 15.08 14.90 5.45
N ALA A 223 13.83 14.51 5.22
CA ALA A 223 12.76 15.46 4.90
C ALA A 223 12.53 16.45 6.06
N ASN A 224 12.50 15.97 7.30
CA ASN A 224 12.39 16.84 8.48
C ASN A 224 13.58 17.82 8.59
N LEU A 225 14.79 17.39 8.23
CA LEU A 225 15.98 18.25 8.25
C LEU A 225 15.89 19.42 7.25
N TYR A 226 15.44 19.16 6.02
CA TYR A 226 15.44 20.18 4.95
C TYR A 226 14.13 20.97 4.81
N PHE A 227 13.01 20.39 5.23
CA PHE A 227 11.67 20.97 5.02
C PHE A 227 10.90 21.23 6.32
N ASP A 228 11.51 20.97 7.49
CA ASP A 228 10.88 21.17 8.80
C ASP A 228 9.49 20.52 8.91
N THR A 229 9.35 19.30 8.37
CA THR A 229 8.06 18.59 8.30
C THR A 229 7.50 18.17 9.67
N GLY A 230 8.29 18.35 10.74
CA GLY A 230 8.00 17.91 12.10
C GLY A 230 8.35 16.43 12.35
N MET A 231 8.47 16.08 13.63
CA MET A 231 8.84 14.72 14.07
C MET A 231 7.73 13.68 13.91
N PHE A 232 6.49 14.09 13.63
CA PHE A 232 5.33 13.20 13.63
C PHE A 232 5.48 12.04 12.63
N ALA A 233 5.95 12.32 11.40
CA ALA A 233 6.18 11.29 10.38
C ALA A 233 7.24 10.26 10.82
N VAL A 234 8.32 10.70 11.47
CA VAL A 234 9.37 9.82 12.00
C VAL A 234 8.81 8.91 13.08
N VAL A 235 8.00 9.45 14.00
CA VAL A 235 7.34 8.68 15.07
C VAL A 235 6.39 7.64 14.49
N VAL A 236 5.54 8.00 13.53
CA VAL A 236 4.58 7.07 12.91
C VAL A 236 5.30 5.91 12.22
N VAL A 237 6.33 6.17 11.41
CA VAL A 237 7.11 5.10 10.75
C VAL A 237 7.80 4.20 11.78
N SER A 238 8.32 4.78 12.87
CA SER A 238 8.94 4.03 13.97
C SER A 238 7.95 3.11 14.69
N VAL A 239 6.74 3.58 14.95
CA VAL A 239 5.67 2.77 15.56
C VAL A 239 5.29 1.61 14.65
N ILE A 240 5.15 1.84 13.34
CA ILE A 240 4.86 0.77 12.36
C ILE A 240 5.97 -0.29 12.39
N TRP A 241 7.23 0.13 12.49
CA TRP A 241 8.35 -0.81 12.61
C TRP A 241 8.24 -1.69 13.86
N LEU A 242 8.01 -1.07 15.02
CA LEU A 242 7.85 -1.79 16.28
C LEU A 242 6.68 -2.77 16.23
N LEU A 243 5.53 -2.32 15.73
CA LEU A 243 4.33 -3.16 15.60
C LEU A 243 4.59 -4.37 14.71
N THR A 244 5.24 -4.17 13.56
CA THR A 244 5.55 -5.25 12.62
C THR A 244 6.48 -6.27 13.27
N GLN A 245 7.51 -5.81 13.98
CA GLN A 245 8.50 -6.71 14.57
C GLN A 245 7.99 -7.46 15.81
N PHE A 246 7.27 -6.76 16.68
CA PHE A 246 6.70 -7.38 17.89
C PHE A 246 5.58 -8.35 17.54
N THR A 247 4.72 -8.01 16.59
CA THR A 247 3.66 -8.92 16.13
C THR A 247 4.26 -10.19 15.54
N TYR A 248 5.22 -10.07 14.61
CA TYR A 248 5.87 -11.24 14.03
C TYR A 248 6.51 -12.14 15.09
N SER A 249 7.32 -11.55 15.98
CA SER A 249 8.00 -12.29 17.05
C SER A 249 7.02 -12.99 17.99
N HIS A 250 5.92 -12.32 18.36
CA HIS A 250 4.86 -12.87 19.20
C HIS A 250 4.21 -14.10 18.54
N TYR A 251 3.81 -13.99 17.27
CA TYR A 251 3.18 -15.11 16.56
C TYR A 251 4.15 -16.28 16.32
N CYS A 252 5.44 -16.03 16.07
CA CYS A 252 6.43 -17.10 15.98
C CYS A 252 6.54 -17.92 17.27
N ILE A 253 6.51 -17.26 18.43
CA ILE A 253 6.55 -17.94 19.73
C ILE A 253 5.26 -18.73 19.95
N LYS A 254 4.10 -18.08 19.76
CA LYS A 254 2.78 -18.69 19.94
C LYS A 254 2.58 -19.95 19.09
N LEU A 255 2.97 -19.90 17.82
CA LEU A 255 2.86 -21.05 16.90
C LEU A 255 3.83 -22.17 17.28
N ARG A 256 5.02 -21.83 17.79
CA ARG A 256 6.00 -22.83 18.26
C ARG A 256 5.53 -23.54 19.52
N GLU A 257 4.92 -22.80 20.45
CA GLU A 257 4.30 -23.35 21.66
C GLU A 257 3.14 -24.30 21.31
N ALA A 258 2.22 -23.88 20.44
CA ALA A 258 1.13 -24.72 19.97
C ALA A 258 1.63 -26.04 19.34
N ARG A 259 2.69 -25.97 18.52
CA ARG A 259 3.31 -27.18 17.94
C ARG A 259 3.98 -28.08 18.98
N ALA A 260 4.54 -27.51 20.05
CA ALA A 260 5.16 -28.28 21.12
C ALA A 260 4.12 -29.04 21.96
N LEU A 261 2.91 -28.50 22.13
CA LEU A 261 1.81 -29.12 22.88
C LEU A 261 1.11 -30.27 22.13
N VAL A 262 1.28 -30.35 20.81
CA VAL A 262 0.69 -31.40 19.95
C VAL A 262 1.64 -32.59 19.76
N ARG A 263 2.89 -32.50 20.26
CA ARG A 263 3.88 -33.59 20.26
C ARG A 263 3.83 -34.36 21.58
#